data_AF-A0A9P8ZFU0-F1
#
_entry.id   AF-A0A9P8ZFU0-F1
#
_cell.length_a   1.000
_cell.length_b   1.000
_cell.length_c   1.000
_cell.angle_alpha   90.00
_cell.angle_beta   90.00
_cell.angle_gamma   90.00
#
_symmetry.space_group_name_H-M   'P 1'
#
loop_
_entity.id
_entity.type
_entity.pdbx_description
1 polymer ?
#
loop_
_entity_poly.entity_id
_entity_poly.type
_entity_poly.pdbx_seq_one_letter_code
_entity_poly.pdbx_strand_id
1 'polypeptide(L)'
;MDTRYRDDDEEAHPLVTNTSTSHIAKLKPQSLWTRRRALMASGLSAAVCALWFAASRTLALLSNQCSRVVIHQFDSSSGFGSEFSILLRMTALASHFGAPVISNSTGWIYGDLSHYFLPPTLPSSYPYTCILPADVAHIPLYTAPDPHAASPKHTTFSVQSWKSASRLDVTRSPWNQFPLQDRLVREAHFKMDEIAALKAKEHWFSVDYTRFTLPYGQSVQSEMYNAFLAQMAVMNQYWRPTPATQAQIDRLARRVELAPETYRSTTVRRPVVVVQIRLGDKWQEQDDILAAGSHMKYNDLDAFYEGSRLALARLYDPIATPAPHTFGIPHSSARSQNATVTVRNAPHKYPPIISREASPAHAQTRATKRQRPLLVVMSAEREVMGKIRALDAAATGMFAGETGGVFDVVQSPSFELSLEHESEYIKMFGAINSVVYRPTDVEPSAPLPVAAEHSANSSSAHALESRWSQEQQSKLSLGLRLALSRQLIAELTVYSRMADAFVVSGNSNLGRLALLLGGVEGAIGYGVKEDLLGDHSPMQLARRTIGGRIRSVDVPWFATSYRKGSYGDY
;
A
#
# COMPACT_ATOMS: atom_id res chain seq x y z
N MET A 1 38.45 35.45 -0.32
CA MET A 1 38.84 34.08 0.09
C MET A 1 38.39 33.17 -1.03
N ASP A 2 39.07 33.23 -2.16
CA ASP A 2 40.39 32.66 -2.46
C ASP A 2 40.32 31.15 -2.70
N THR A 3 41.10 30.78 -3.71
CA THR A 3 40.89 29.77 -4.74
C THR A 3 41.45 28.39 -4.39
N ARG A 4 41.05 27.40 -5.21
CA ARG A 4 41.71 26.11 -5.56
C ARG A 4 41.09 24.86 -4.95
N TYR A 5 40.39 24.12 -5.81
CA TYR A 5 40.42 22.66 -5.75
C TYR A 5 40.96 22.16 -7.09
N ARG A 6 41.89 21.22 -6.96
CA ARG A 6 42.91 20.81 -7.91
C ARG A 6 42.43 19.50 -8.54
N ASP A 7 42.35 19.49 -9.86
CA ASP A 7 42.39 18.28 -10.69
C ASP A 7 43.76 17.63 -10.50
N ASP A 8 43.82 16.32 -10.30
CA ASP A 8 44.94 15.42 -10.61
C ASP A 8 44.50 13.99 -10.22
N ASP A 9 44.33 13.10 -11.21
CA ASP A 9 44.92 11.75 -11.27
C ASP A 9 44.30 10.92 -12.41
N GLU A 10 44.87 11.14 -13.61
CA GLU A 10 44.87 10.21 -14.74
C GLU A 10 45.71 8.97 -14.40
N GLU A 11 45.09 7.80 -14.32
CA GLU A 11 45.82 6.53 -14.32
C GLU A 11 46.12 6.09 -15.77
N ALA A 12 47.41 6.10 -16.09
CA ALA A 12 47.99 5.74 -17.37
C ALA A 12 47.92 4.22 -17.64
N HIS A 13 47.31 3.83 -18.77
CA HIS A 13 47.46 2.49 -19.34
C HIS A 13 48.73 2.41 -20.20
N PRO A 14 49.53 1.32 -20.11
CA PRO A 14 50.72 1.17 -20.94
C PRO A 14 50.36 0.83 -22.39
N LEU A 15 50.79 1.69 -23.32
CA LEU A 15 50.86 1.44 -24.75
C LEU A 15 51.85 0.30 -25.03
N VAL A 16 51.33 -0.88 -25.39
CA VAL A 16 52.12 -1.96 -25.99
C VAL A 16 52.30 -1.67 -27.48
N THR A 17 53.50 -1.26 -27.86
CA THR A 17 53.94 -1.11 -29.24
C THR A 17 54.31 -2.47 -29.84
N ASN A 18 53.40 -3.08 -30.58
CA ASN A 18 53.71 -4.25 -31.41
C ASN A 18 54.36 -3.81 -32.73
N THR A 19 55.66 -4.03 -32.85
CA THR A 19 56.41 -4.00 -34.10
C THR A 19 56.00 -5.19 -34.99
N SER A 20 55.19 -4.91 -36.00
CA SER A 20 54.84 -5.88 -37.04
C SER A 20 55.94 -5.91 -38.11
N THR A 21 56.83 -6.90 -38.01
CA THR A 21 57.74 -7.29 -39.10
C THR A 21 56.96 -8.01 -40.19
N SER A 22 56.85 -7.37 -41.36
CA SER A 22 56.25 -7.92 -42.58
C SER A 22 57.17 -8.94 -43.24
N HIS A 23 57.05 -10.21 -42.86
CA HIS A 23 57.56 -11.31 -43.67
C HIS A 23 56.63 -11.54 -44.87
N ILE A 24 56.99 -10.99 -46.04
CA ILE A 24 56.39 -11.35 -47.33
C ILE A 24 56.89 -12.74 -47.71
N ALA A 25 56.16 -13.77 -47.27
CA ALA A 25 56.34 -15.13 -47.77
C ALA A 25 55.80 -15.21 -49.21
N LYS A 26 56.67 -15.56 -50.16
CA LYS A 26 56.30 -15.90 -51.55
C LYS A 26 55.36 -17.11 -51.54
N LEU A 27 54.05 -16.85 -51.58
CA LEU A 27 53.04 -17.87 -51.78
C LEU A 27 53.15 -18.41 -53.21
N LYS A 28 53.47 -19.70 -53.33
CA LYS A 28 53.38 -20.45 -54.58
C LYS A 28 51.96 -20.29 -55.16
N PRO A 29 51.80 -20.18 -56.50
CA PRO A 29 50.49 -20.08 -57.13
C PRO A 29 49.75 -21.41 -56.92
N GLN A 30 48.97 -21.48 -55.84
CA GLN A 30 47.98 -22.54 -55.69
C GLN A 30 46.92 -22.34 -56.77
N SER A 31 46.57 -23.43 -57.45
CA SER A 31 45.62 -23.40 -58.55
C SER A 31 44.31 -22.75 -58.09
N LEU A 32 43.66 -22.01 -58.99
CA LEU A 32 42.34 -21.38 -58.77
C LEU A 32 41.31 -22.38 -58.21
N TRP A 33 41.50 -23.67 -58.50
CA TRP A 33 40.68 -24.76 -57.99
C TRP A 33 40.82 -24.99 -56.48
N THR A 34 42.05 -24.98 -55.95
CA THR A 34 42.29 -25.09 -54.50
C THR A 34 41.74 -23.89 -53.71
N ARG A 35 41.85 -22.66 -54.24
CA ARG A 35 41.28 -21.47 -53.60
C ARG A 35 39.76 -21.49 -53.57
N ARG A 36 39.10 -21.95 -54.66
CA ARG A 36 37.64 -22.10 -54.68
C ARG A 36 37.15 -23.15 -53.69
N ARG A 37 37.85 -24.29 -53.55
CA ARG A 37 37.51 -25.32 -52.54
C ARG A 37 37.72 -24.81 -51.11
N ALA A 38 38.80 -24.09 -50.83
CA ALA A 38 39.04 -23.50 -49.52
C ALA A 38 37.98 -22.46 -49.14
N LEU A 39 37.61 -21.58 -50.07
CA LEU A 39 36.55 -20.58 -49.87
C LEU A 39 35.16 -21.20 -49.68
N MET A 40 34.84 -22.25 -50.44
CA MET A 40 33.58 -23.00 -50.26
C MET A 40 33.55 -23.74 -48.92
N ALA A 41 34.67 -24.35 -48.50
CA ALA A 41 34.77 -25.03 -47.21
C ALA A 41 34.67 -24.04 -46.03
N SER A 42 35.30 -22.87 -46.12
CA SER A 42 35.17 -21.82 -45.11
C SER A 42 33.76 -21.21 -45.07
N GLY A 43 33.11 -21.06 -46.23
CA GLY A 43 31.73 -20.59 -46.32
C GLY A 43 30.73 -21.57 -45.69
N LEU A 44 30.89 -22.87 -45.96
CA LEU A 44 30.08 -23.92 -45.34
C LEU A 44 30.29 -23.98 -43.82
N SER A 45 31.54 -23.92 -43.35
CA SER A 45 31.83 -23.96 -41.92
C SER A 45 31.27 -22.74 -41.18
N ALA A 46 31.37 -21.55 -41.77
CA ALA A 46 30.78 -20.33 -41.19
C ALA A 46 29.24 -20.41 -41.16
N ALA A 47 28.61 -20.92 -42.23
CA ALA A 47 27.16 -21.11 -42.29
C ALA A 47 26.67 -22.14 -41.26
N VAL A 48 27.38 -23.26 -41.10
CA VAL A 48 27.07 -24.29 -40.09
C VAL A 48 27.23 -23.74 -38.67
N CYS A 49 28.30 -23.01 -38.38
CA CYS A 49 28.46 -22.35 -37.08
C CYS A 49 27.36 -21.32 -36.82
N ALA A 50 27.02 -20.48 -37.80
CA ALA A 50 25.94 -19.50 -37.67
C ALA A 50 24.57 -20.18 -37.41
N LEU A 51 24.27 -21.26 -38.13
CA LEU A 51 23.06 -22.06 -37.91
C LEU A 51 23.06 -22.73 -36.54
N TRP A 52 24.20 -23.25 -36.08
CA TRP A 52 24.32 -23.85 -34.75
C TRP A 52 24.18 -22.81 -33.63
N PHE A 53 24.77 -21.62 -33.78
CA PHE A 53 24.58 -20.52 -32.83
C PHE A 53 23.14 -20.00 -32.82
N ALA A 54 22.49 -19.92 -33.98
CA ALA A 54 21.07 -19.55 -34.06
C ALA A 54 20.18 -20.63 -33.40
N ALA A 55 20.43 -21.92 -33.69
CA ALA A 55 19.68 -23.03 -33.13
C ALA A 55 19.88 -23.16 -31.62
N SER A 56 21.12 -23.03 -31.12
CA SER A 56 21.44 -23.07 -29.69
C SER A 56 20.89 -21.86 -28.94
N ARG A 57 20.94 -20.64 -29.50
CA ARG A 57 20.20 -19.50 -28.94
C ARG A 57 18.70 -19.77 -28.90
N THR A 58 18.13 -20.31 -29.96
CA THR A 58 16.69 -20.60 -30.03
C THR A 58 16.30 -21.67 -29.00
N LEU A 59 17.10 -22.73 -28.86
CA LEU A 59 16.92 -23.78 -27.86
C LEU A 59 17.09 -23.26 -26.43
N ALA A 60 18.07 -22.38 -26.17
CA ALA A 60 18.24 -21.74 -24.85
C ALA A 60 17.09 -20.77 -24.54
N LEU A 61 16.59 -20.04 -25.52
CA LEU A 61 15.42 -19.16 -25.37
C LEU A 61 14.14 -19.98 -25.15
N LEU A 62 14.01 -21.14 -25.79
CA LEU A 62 12.90 -22.07 -25.57
C LEU A 62 13.02 -22.81 -24.23
N SER A 63 14.22 -23.15 -23.77
CA SER A 63 14.43 -23.77 -22.44
C SER A 63 14.27 -22.76 -21.29
N ASN A 64 14.36 -21.47 -21.58
CA ASN A 64 14.18 -20.40 -20.60
C ASN A 64 12.74 -19.89 -20.56
N GLN A 65 11.74 -20.55 -21.15
CA GLN A 65 10.35 -20.10 -20.96
C GLN A 65 9.87 -20.37 -19.53
N CYS A 66 9.03 -19.47 -19.00
CA CYS A 66 8.43 -19.69 -17.69
C CYS A 66 7.53 -20.93 -17.74
N SER A 67 7.93 -21.97 -17.03
CA SER A 67 7.19 -23.24 -16.95
C SER A 67 5.81 -23.03 -16.33
N ARG A 68 5.69 -22.04 -15.44
CA ARG A 68 4.46 -21.66 -14.78
C ARG A 68 4.30 -20.15 -14.78
N VAL A 69 3.07 -19.68 -15.00
CA VAL A 69 2.70 -18.27 -14.93
C VAL A 69 1.37 -18.16 -14.21
N VAL A 70 1.21 -17.13 -13.39
CA VAL A 70 -0.06 -16.75 -12.77
C VAL A 70 -0.60 -15.52 -13.50
N ILE A 71 -1.87 -15.55 -13.87
CA ILE A 71 -2.56 -14.45 -14.54
C ILE A 71 -3.63 -13.95 -13.57
N HIS A 72 -3.46 -12.74 -13.04
CA HIS A 72 -4.46 -12.13 -12.17
C HIS A 72 -5.39 -11.25 -13.01
N GLN A 73 -6.65 -11.66 -13.10
CA GLN A 73 -7.72 -10.93 -13.75
C GLN A 73 -8.37 -9.97 -12.75
N PHE A 74 -8.26 -8.67 -13.01
CA PHE A 74 -8.96 -7.67 -12.23
C PHE A 74 -10.46 -7.73 -12.51
N ASP A 75 -11.25 -7.77 -11.45
CA ASP A 75 -12.70 -7.77 -11.55
C ASP A 75 -13.25 -6.37 -11.84
N SER A 76 -14.14 -6.25 -12.83
CA SER A 76 -14.78 -4.98 -13.19
C SER A 76 -15.79 -4.49 -12.15
N SER A 77 -16.20 -5.34 -11.21
CA SER A 77 -17.20 -5.03 -10.20
C SER A 77 -16.64 -4.96 -8.78
N SER A 78 -15.32 -4.82 -8.64
CA SER A 78 -14.68 -4.74 -7.33
C SER A 78 -13.87 -3.47 -7.10
N GLY A 79 -13.80 -3.04 -5.84
CA GLY A 79 -13.15 -1.80 -5.42
C GLY A 79 -11.62 -1.83 -5.51
N PHE A 80 -11.02 -0.65 -5.68
CA PHE A 80 -9.57 -0.49 -5.95
C PHE A 80 -8.69 -1.27 -4.97
N GLY A 81 -8.89 -1.02 -3.67
CA GLY A 81 -8.06 -1.63 -2.63
C GLY A 81 -8.20 -3.15 -2.57
N SER A 82 -9.36 -3.68 -2.93
CA SER A 82 -9.67 -5.11 -2.87
C SER A 82 -8.88 -5.87 -3.94
N GLU A 83 -9.00 -5.44 -5.20
CA GLU A 83 -8.30 -6.08 -6.32
C GLU A 83 -6.79 -5.92 -6.20
N PHE A 84 -6.32 -4.72 -5.82
CA PHE A 84 -4.89 -4.51 -5.64
C PHE A 84 -4.33 -5.37 -4.49
N SER A 85 -5.09 -5.60 -3.41
CA SER A 85 -4.66 -6.50 -2.33
C SER A 85 -4.58 -7.96 -2.78
N ILE A 86 -5.51 -8.42 -3.63
CA ILE A 86 -5.45 -9.76 -4.24
C ILE A 86 -4.19 -9.91 -5.08
N LEU A 87 -3.89 -8.92 -5.93
CA LEU A 87 -2.65 -8.88 -6.72
C LEU A 87 -1.42 -9.02 -5.83
N LEU A 88 -1.30 -8.18 -4.78
CA LEU A 88 -0.13 -8.20 -3.89
C LEU A 88 0.06 -9.54 -3.20
N ARG A 89 -1.02 -10.09 -2.65
CA ARG A 89 -1.01 -11.40 -1.99
C ARG A 89 -0.63 -12.51 -2.98
N MET A 90 -1.22 -12.51 -4.16
CA MET A 90 -0.93 -13.56 -5.15
C MET A 90 0.49 -13.48 -5.67
N THR A 91 1.04 -12.29 -5.85
CA THR A 91 2.44 -12.15 -6.26
C THR A 91 3.39 -12.55 -5.13
N ALA A 92 3.07 -12.25 -3.87
CA ALA A 92 3.84 -12.74 -2.74
C ALA A 92 3.83 -14.28 -2.69
N LEU A 93 2.66 -14.90 -2.84
CA LEU A 93 2.52 -16.37 -2.91
C LEU A 93 3.26 -16.98 -4.09
N ALA A 94 3.10 -16.41 -5.28
CA ALA A 94 3.65 -16.96 -6.52
C ALA A 94 5.18 -16.96 -6.56
N SER A 95 5.80 -16.03 -5.81
CA SER A 95 7.25 -16.04 -5.61
C SER A 95 7.75 -17.33 -4.95
N HIS A 96 6.99 -17.95 -4.04
CA HIS A 96 7.39 -19.19 -3.35
C HIS A 96 7.45 -20.41 -4.25
N PHE A 97 6.69 -20.41 -5.35
CA PHE A 97 6.67 -21.50 -6.32
C PHE A 97 7.21 -21.07 -7.69
N GLY A 98 7.99 -19.99 -7.74
CA GLY A 98 8.74 -19.57 -8.92
C GLY A 98 7.89 -19.22 -10.13
N ALA A 99 6.68 -18.69 -9.93
CA ALA A 99 5.79 -18.29 -11.03
C ALA A 99 5.59 -16.77 -11.09
N PRO A 100 5.94 -16.09 -12.19
CA PRO A 100 5.63 -14.67 -12.36
C PRO A 100 4.11 -14.46 -12.39
N VAL A 101 3.68 -13.33 -11.82
CA VAL A 101 2.29 -12.88 -11.89
C VAL A 101 2.17 -11.80 -12.95
N ILE A 102 1.29 -12.03 -13.91
CA ILE A 102 0.91 -11.02 -14.89
C ILE A 102 -0.48 -10.49 -14.53
N SER A 103 -0.58 -9.17 -14.42
CA SER A 103 -1.84 -8.49 -14.15
C SER A 103 -2.58 -8.22 -15.46
N ASN A 104 -3.80 -8.72 -15.59
CA ASN A 104 -4.74 -8.28 -16.61
C ASN A 104 -5.74 -7.32 -15.99
N SER A 105 -5.53 -6.02 -16.20
CA SER A 105 -6.43 -4.95 -15.76
C SER A 105 -7.36 -4.44 -16.86
N THR A 106 -7.42 -5.15 -17.99
CA THR A 106 -8.32 -4.79 -19.09
C THR A 106 -9.77 -4.90 -18.62
N GLY A 107 -10.53 -3.80 -18.73
CA GLY A 107 -11.93 -3.76 -18.31
C GLY A 107 -12.15 -3.47 -16.82
N TRP A 108 -11.09 -3.25 -16.04
CA TRP A 108 -11.24 -2.81 -14.65
C TRP A 108 -11.96 -1.44 -14.58
N ILE A 109 -12.85 -1.23 -13.60
CA ILE A 109 -13.57 0.05 -13.48
C ILE A 109 -12.66 1.23 -13.12
N TYR A 110 -11.48 0.97 -12.59
CA TYR A 110 -10.48 2.00 -12.39
C TYR A 110 -9.60 2.19 -13.64
N GLY A 111 -9.85 1.50 -14.76
CA GLY A 111 -8.96 1.53 -15.92
C GLY A 111 -7.67 0.73 -15.71
N ASP A 112 -6.89 0.55 -16.78
CA ASP A 112 -5.70 -0.29 -16.74
C ASP A 112 -4.63 0.22 -15.74
N LEU A 113 -3.93 -0.70 -15.07
CA LEU A 113 -2.84 -0.39 -14.14
C LEU A 113 -1.74 0.49 -14.76
N SER A 114 -1.45 0.29 -16.05
CA SER A 114 -0.45 1.06 -16.80
C SER A 114 -0.77 2.56 -16.91
N HIS A 115 -2.02 2.97 -16.68
CA HIS A 115 -2.37 4.39 -16.59
C HIS A 115 -1.81 5.07 -15.34
N TYR A 116 -1.45 4.29 -14.32
CA TYR A 116 -1.08 4.75 -12.99
C TYR A 116 0.33 4.38 -12.60
N PHE A 117 0.73 3.16 -12.94
CA PHE A 117 1.97 2.56 -12.49
C PHE A 117 2.81 2.14 -13.70
N LEU A 118 4.11 2.32 -13.58
CA LEU A 118 5.07 1.69 -14.46
C LEU A 118 5.00 0.17 -14.26
N PRO A 119 5.28 -0.63 -15.30
CA PRO A 119 5.42 -2.08 -15.14
C PRO A 119 6.40 -2.40 -14.00
N PRO A 120 6.13 -3.44 -13.19
CA PRO A 120 7.03 -3.81 -12.10
C PRO A 120 8.41 -4.12 -12.68
N THR A 121 9.45 -3.49 -12.11
CA THR A 121 10.82 -3.92 -12.39
C THR A 121 10.98 -5.26 -11.70
N LEU A 122 11.03 -6.35 -12.46
CA LEU A 122 11.50 -7.62 -11.95
C LEU A 122 12.93 -7.40 -11.46
N PRO A 123 13.21 -7.50 -10.15
CA PRO A 123 14.58 -7.40 -9.67
C PRO A 123 15.47 -8.37 -10.44
N SER A 124 16.73 -8.00 -10.70
CA SER A 124 17.72 -8.94 -11.24
C SER A 124 17.90 -10.18 -10.35
N SER A 125 17.52 -10.08 -9.08
CA SER A 125 17.49 -11.13 -8.07
C SER A 125 16.15 -11.88 -7.97
N TYR A 126 15.11 -11.49 -8.70
CA TYR A 126 13.89 -12.31 -8.76
C TYR A 126 14.18 -13.56 -9.60
N PRO A 127 13.68 -14.73 -9.19
CA PRO A 127 14.03 -16.00 -9.83
C PRO A 127 13.49 -16.14 -11.26
N TYR A 128 12.76 -15.15 -11.79
CA TYR A 128 12.24 -15.19 -13.15
C TYR A 128 13.33 -14.80 -14.15
N THR A 129 14.34 -15.66 -14.30
CA THR A 129 15.25 -15.63 -15.45
C THR A 129 14.57 -16.13 -16.73
N CYS A 130 13.24 -16.22 -16.71
CA CYS A 130 12.45 -16.88 -17.74
C CYS A 130 11.69 -15.89 -18.61
N ILE A 131 11.53 -16.25 -19.88
CA ILE A 131 10.78 -15.51 -20.88
C ILE A 131 9.30 -15.86 -20.72
N LEU A 132 8.45 -14.83 -20.65
CA LEU A 132 7.00 -15.04 -20.63
C LEU A 132 6.56 -15.77 -21.91
N PRO A 133 5.77 -16.83 -21.79
CA PRO A 133 5.26 -17.54 -22.95
C PRO A 133 4.43 -16.63 -23.88
N ALA A 134 4.53 -16.84 -25.20
CA ALA A 134 3.90 -15.97 -26.19
C ALA A 134 2.36 -15.89 -26.05
N ASP A 135 1.73 -16.97 -25.55
CA ASP A 135 0.29 -17.04 -25.27
C ASP A 135 -0.15 -16.11 -24.15
N VAL A 136 0.76 -15.69 -23.27
CA VAL A 136 0.48 -14.75 -22.18
C VAL A 136 1.20 -13.41 -22.33
N ALA A 137 2.09 -13.27 -23.31
CA ALA A 137 2.80 -12.02 -23.56
C ALA A 137 1.88 -10.91 -24.13
N HIS A 138 0.73 -11.29 -24.70
CA HIS A 138 -0.22 -10.38 -25.37
C HIS A 138 -1.61 -10.41 -24.71
N ILE A 139 -1.67 -10.04 -23.43
CA ILE A 139 -2.89 -10.02 -22.61
C ILE A 139 -4.04 -9.14 -23.13
N PRO A 140 -3.87 -8.05 -23.90
CA PRO A 140 -5.01 -7.30 -24.42
C PRO A 140 -5.99 -8.12 -25.28
N LEU A 141 -5.59 -9.31 -25.72
CA LEU A 141 -6.40 -10.27 -26.48
C LEU A 141 -6.87 -11.48 -25.63
N TYR A 142 -6.62 -11.47 -24.32
CA TYR A 142 -7.06 -12.51 -23.41
C TYR A 142 -8.56 -12.41 -23.16
N THR A 143 -9.35 -13.07 -24.00
CA THR A 143 -10.69 -13.52 -23.61
C THR A 143 -10.49 -14.64 -22.60
N ALA A 144 -11.09 -14.52 -21.40
CA ALA A 144 -11.10 -15.59 -20.42
C ALA A 144 -11.40 -16.93 -21.14
N PRO A 145 -10.58 -17.97 -20.95
CA PRO A 145 -10.75 -19.21 -21.67
C PRO A 145 -12.17 -19.71 -21.45
N ASP A 146 -12.81 -20.15 -22.53
CA ASP A 146 -14.08 -20.84 -22.46
C ASP A 146 -13.93 -21.94 -21.38
N PRO A 147 -14.76 -21.94 -20.32
CA PRO A 147 -14.68 -22.95 -19.26
C PRO A 147 -14.83 -24.38 -19.77
N HIS A 148 -15.30 -24.56 -21.01
CA HIS A 148 -15.39 -25.83 -21.71
C HIS A 148 -14.23 -26.09 -22.67
N ALA A 149 -13.45 -25.08 -23.04
CA ALA A 149 -12.22 -25.26 -23.80
C ALA A 149 -11.12 -25.76 -22.85
N ALA A 150 -11.04 -27.08 -22.72
CA ALA A 150 -9.95 -27.77 -22.04
C ALA A 150 -8.64 -27.57 -22.83
N SER A 151 -8.08 -26.37 -22.81
CA SER A 151 -6.66 -26.19 -23.10
C SER A 151 -5.92 -26.67 -21.85
N PRO A 152 -5.16 -27.79 -21.92
CA PRO A 152 -4.47 -28.37 -20.76
C PRO A 152 -3.43 -27.43 -20.12
N LYS A 153 -3.22 -26.24 -20.70
CA LYS A 153 -2.28 -25.23 -20.23
C LYS A 153 -2.89 -24.26 -19.21
N HIS A 154 -4.18 -23.96 -19.31
CA HIS A 154 -4.89 -22.99 -18.46
C HIS A 154 -5.77 -23.68 -17.44
N THR A 155 -5.76 -23.17 -16.21
CA THR A 155 -6.55 -23.72 -15.13
C THR A 155 -6.83 -22.63 -14.11
N THR A 156 -8.08 -22.54 -13.67
CA THR A 156 -8.47 -21.63 -12.59
C THR A 156 -7.74 -22.02 -11.31
N PHE A 157 -7.13 -21.04 -10.65
CA PHE A 157 -6.59 -21.23 -9.31
C PHE A 157 -7.70 -21.80 -8.43
N SER A 158 -7.40 -22.80 -7.59
CA SER A 158 -8.34 -23.56 -6.75
C SER A 158 -8.96 -24.86 -7.27
N VAL A 159 -8.96 -25.15 -8.57
CA VAL A 159 -9.44 -26.48 -9.01
C VAL A 159 -8.37 -27.55 -8.78
N GLN A 160 -8.74 -28.82 -8.61
CA GLN A 160 -7.83 -29.90 -8.17
C GLN A 160 -6.51 -29.99 -8.98
N SER A 161 -6.55 -29.67 -10.28
CA SER A 161 -5.39 -29.68 -11.19
C SER A 161 -4.49 -28.44 -11.13
N TRP A 162 -4.80 -27.43 -10.31
CA TRP A 162 -4.06 -26.17 -10.29
C TRP A 162 -2.56 -26.38 -10.05
N LYS A 163 -2.18 -27.34 -9.19
CA LYS A 163 -0.78 -27.62 -8.84
C LYS A 163 0.09 -28.02 -10.04
N SER A 164 -0.48 -28.70 -11.03
CA SER A 164 0.23 -29.15 -12.25
C SER A 164 0.06 -28.21 -13.44
N ALA A 165 -0.77 -27.17 -13.33
CA ALA A 165 -1.06 -26.27 -14.45
C ALA A 165 0.09 -25.29 -14.73
N SER A 166 0.38 -25.09 -16.01
CA SER A 166 1.40 -24.14 -16.50
C SER A 166 0.91 -22.69 -16.57
N ARG A 167 -0.40 -22.46 -16.58
CA ARG A 167 -1.04 -21.14 -16.55
C ARG A 167 -2.15 -21.19 -15.51
N LEU A 168 -2.08 -20.27 -14.55
CA LEU A 168 -3.02 -20.19 -13.45
C LEU A 168 -3.82 -18.92 -13.52
N ASP A 169 -5.13 -19.05 -13.72
CA ASP A 169 -6.03 -17.91 -13.71
C ASP A 169 -6.50 -17.61 -12.30
N VAL A 170 -6.11 -16.46 -11.78
CA VAL A 170 -6.62 -15.92 -10.51
C VAL A 170 -7.67 -14.89 -10.83
N THR A 171 -8.87 -15.13 -10.33
CA THR A 171 -10.00 -14.21 -10.42
C THR A 171 -10.51 -13.91 -9.02
N ARG A 172 -11.43 -12.95 -8.91
CA ARG A 172 -12.17 -12.73 -7.67
C ARG A 172 -13.26 -13.80 -7.50
N SER A 173 -12.87 -14.98 -7.05
CA SER A 173 -13.83 -16.04 -6.67
C SER A 173 -13.81 -16.23 -5.16
N PRO A 174 -14.78 -15.64 -4.42
CA PRO A 174 -14.79 -15.69 -2.95
C PRO A 174 -15.00 -17.10 -2.42
N TRP A 175 -15.71 -17.95 -3.15
CA TRP A 175 -16.07 -19.29 -2.69
C TRP A 175 -14.94 -20.32 -2.84
N ASN A 176 -14.13 -20.19 -3.89
CA ASN A 176 -13.15 -21.24 -4.22
C ASN A 176 -11.71 -20.75 -4.10
N GLN A 177 -11.43 -19.53 -4.56
CA GLN A 177 -10.05 -19.03 -4.62
C GLN A 177 -9.60 -18.41 -3.30
N PHE A 178 -10.44 -17.59 -2.65
CA PHE A 178 -10.04 -16.94 -1.40
C PHE A 178 -9.66 -17.93 -0.29
N PRO A 179 -10.43 -19.00 -0.01
CA PRO A 179 -10.05 -19.97 1.01
C PRO A 179 -8.71 -20.66 0.70
N LEU A 180 -8.45 -20.96 -0.57
CA LEU A 180 -7.17 -21.53 -0.99
C LEU A 180 -6.03 -20.53 -0.83
N GLN A 181 -6.20 -19.28 -1.30
CA GLN A 181 -5.17 -18.24 -1.19
C GLN A 181 -4.81 -18.01 0.27
N ASP A 182 -5.81 -17.88 1.13
CA ASP A 182 -5.61 -17.61 2.54
C ASP A 182 -4.97 -18.81 3.25
N ARG A 183 -5.33 -20.05 2.89
CA ARG A 183 -4.62 -21.25 3.37
C ARG A 183 -3.15 -21.23 2.98
N LEU A 184 -2.84 -20.93 1.73
CA LEU A 184 -1.45 -20.88 1.26
C LEU A 184 -0.66 -19.75 1.91
N VAL A 185 -1.31 -18.60 2.18
CA VAL A 185 -0.69 -17.50 2.95
C VAL A 185 -0.35 -17.98 4.36
N ARG A 186 -1.26 -18.68 5.03
CA ARG A 186 -1.00 -19.28 6.36
C ARG A 186 0.19 -20.24 6.31
N GLU A 187 0.14 -21.20 5.39
CA GLU A 187 1.19 -22.22 5.23
C GLU A 187 2.57 -21.61 4.90
N ALA A 188 2.61 -20.52 4.13
CA ALA A 188 3.86 -19.90 3.70
C ALA A 188 4.46 -18.92 4.72
N HIS A 189 3.66 -18.32 5.59
CA HIS A 189 4.10 -17.16 6.38
C HIS A 189 3.85 -17.25 7.89
N PHE A 190 3.04 -18.20 8.36
CA PHE A 190 2.63 -18.29 9.77
C PHE A 190 3.13 -19.59 10.38
N LYS A 191 3.62 -19.50 11.61
CA LYS A 191 3.84 -20.68 12.45
C LYS A 191 2.57 -21.04 13.21
N MET A 192 2.43 -22.32 13.60
CA MET A 192 1.22 -22.79 14.29
C MET A 192 1.03 -22.13 15.66
N ASP A 193 2.11 -21.86 16.39
CA ASP A 193 2.09 -21.14 17.66
C ASP A 193 1.73 -19.65 17.49
N GLU A 194 2.17 -19.04 16.40
CA GLU A 194 1.79 -17.67 16.02
C GLU A 194 0.27 -17.54 15.78
N ILE A 195 -0.37 -18.53 15.15
CA ILE A 195 -1.83 -18.53 14.95
C ILE A 195 -2.59 -18.55 16.30
N ALA A 196 -2.13 -19.35 17.26
CA ALA A 196 -2.75 -19.40 18.58
C ALA A 196 -2.59 -18.07 19.34
N ALA A 197 -1.41 -17.45 19.27
CA ALA A 197 -1.16 -16.14 19.88
C ALA A 197 -2.02 -15.04 19.24
N LEU A 198 -2.20 -15.07 17.92
CA LEU A 198 -3.10 -14.15 17.21
C LEU A 198 -4.55 -14.29 17.68
N LYS A 199 -5.08 -15.51 17.80
CA LYS A 199 -6.43 -15.77 18.33
C LYS A 199 -6.60 -15.25 19.76
N ALA A 200 -5.60 -15.44 20.61
CA ALA A 200 -5.64 -14.94 21.99
C ALA A 200 -5.66 -13.41 22.04
N LYS A 201 -4.84 -12.72 21.24
CA LYS A 201 -4.83 -11.25 21.14
C LYS A 201 -6.15 -10.71 20.60
N GLU A 202 -6.72 -11.37 19.60
CA GLU A 202 -8.03 -11.02 19.05
C GLU A 202 -9.13 -11.09 20.10
N HIS A 203 -9.22 -12.23 20.80
CA HIS A 203 -10.21 -12.40 21.86
C HIS A 203 -10.07 -11.31 22.92
N TRP A 204 -8.83 -10.94 23.23
CA TRP A 204 -8.55 -9.88 24.19
C TRP A 204 -9.04 -8.51 23.69
N PHE A 205 -8.81 -8.16 22.42
CA PHE A 205 -9.36 -6.94 21.82
C PHE A 205 -10.89 -6.97 21.77
N SER A 206 -11.50 -8.13 21.48
CA SER A 206 -12.95 -8.27 21.41
C SER A 206 -13.66 -8.19 22.78
N VAL A 207 -12.93 -8.14 23.89
CA VAL A 207 -13.53 -7.96 25.23
C VAL A 207 -13.14 -6.63 25.88
N ASP A 208 -12.17 -5.90 25.32
CA ASP A 208 -11.79 -4.57 25.81
C ASP A 208 -12.61 -3.46 25.14
N TYR A 209 -13.85 -3.31 25.59
CA TYR A 209 -14.77 -2.25 25.14
C TYR A 209 -14.29 -0.83 25.50
N THR A 210 -13.28 -0.68 26.34
CA THR A 210 -12.77 0.64 26.75
C THR A 210 -11.75 1.22 25.76
N ARG A 211 -11.24 0.39 24.83
CA ARG A 211 -10.28 0.83 23.82
C ARG A 211 -11.00 1.22 22.54
N PHE A 212 -10.90 2.50 22.21
CA PHE A 212 -11.36 3.06 20.93
C PHE A 212 -10.43 2.74 19.75
N THR A 213 -9.18 2.35 20.02
CA THR A 213 -8.13 2.18 19.00
C THR A 213 -7.09 1.15 19.41
N LEU A 214 -6.46 0.49 18.43
CA LEU A 214 -5.39 -0.47 18.72
C LEU A 214 -4.16 0.21 19.35
N PRO A 215 -3.41 -0.47 20.24
CA PRO A 215 -2.18 0.10 20.79
C PRO A 215 -1.15 0.45 19.70
N TYR A 216 -0.24 1.38 20.01
CA TYR A 216 0.83 1.74 19.10
C TYR A 216 1.70 0.52 18.73
N GLY A 217 2.06 0.44 17.45
CA GLY A 217 2.81 -0.70 16.90
C GLY A 217 2.03 -2.02 16.83
N GLN A 218 0.71 -2.02 17.15
CA GLN A 218 -0.16 -3.19 17.01
C GLN A 218 -1.05 -3.13 15.77
N SER A 219 -0.90 -2.09 14.92
CA SER A 219 -1.56 -2.05 13.60
C SER A 219 -1.13 -3.22 12.72
N VAL A 220 0.05 -3.77 12.93
CA VAL A 220 0.51 -5.03 12.34
C VAL A 220 1.01 -5.89 13.50
N GLN A 221 0.42 -7.06 13.68
CA GLN A 221 0.83 -7.95 14.76
C GLN A 221 2.15 -8.66 14.40
N SER A 222 2.99 -8.92 15.40
CA SER A 222 4.31 -9.56 15.24
C SER A 222 4.24 -10.89 14.48
N GLU A 223 3.19 -11.66 14.74
CA GLU A 223 2.88 -12.94 14.13
C GLU A 223 2.55 -12.82 12.63
N MET A 224 2.28 -11.60 12.14
CA MET A 224 1.98 -11.31 10.75
C MET A 224 3.14 -10.64 10.00
N TYR A 225 4.29 -10.40 10.66
CA TYR A 225 5.40 -9.67 10.04
C TYR A 225 5.91 -10.35 8.77
N ASN A 226 6.05 -11.68 8.74
CA ASN A 226 6.53 -12.37 7.54
C ASN A 226 5.61 -12.14 6.33
N ALA A 227 4.29 -12.26 6.53
CA ALA A 227 3.31 -12.03 5.47
C ALA A 227 3.27 -10.54 5.07
N PHE A 228 3.35 -9.64 6.04
CA PHE A 228 3.40 -8.19 5.82
C PHE A 228 4.61 -7.80 4.99
N LEU A 229 5.80 -8.26 5.37
CA LEU A 229 7.07 -7.98 4.68
C LEU A 229 7.05 -8.53 3.26
N ALA A 230 6.51 -9.74 3.04
CA ALA A 230 6.37 -10.32 1.71
C ALA A 230 5.46 -9.48 0.80
N GLN A 231 4.28 -9.07 1.29
CA GLN A 231 3.36 -8.22 0.51
C GLN A 231 3.90 -6.80 0.33
N MET A 232 4.61 -6.25 1.32
CA MET A 232 5.27 -4.94 1.24
C MET A 232 6.38 -4.96 0.18
N ALA A 233 7.17 -6.03 0.10
CA ALA A 233 8.21 -6.18 -0.92
C ALA A 233 7.62 -6.17 -2.34
N VAL A 234 6.47 -6.82 -2.53
CA VAL A 234 5.71 -6.77 -3.80
C VAL A 234 5.13 -5.38 -4.03
N MET A 235 4.54 -4.76 -3.00
CA MET A 235 3.97 -3.41 -3.07
C MET A 235 5.02 -2.42 -3.60
N ASN A 236 6.26 -2.48 -3.13
CA ASN A 236 7.34 -1.61 -3.60
C ASN A 236 7.69 -1.81 -5.09
N GLN A 237 7.46 -2.99 -5.65
CA GLN A 237 7.70 -3.26 -7.07
C GLN A 237 6.56 -2.75 -7.95
N TYR A 238 5.31 -2.92 -7.51
CA TYR A 238 4.12 -2.55 -8.29
C TYR A 238 3.71 -1.08 -8.10
N TRP A 239 3.93 -0.50 -6.92
CA TRP A 239 3.53 0.87 -6.60
C TRP A 239 4.58 1.89 -7.07
N ARG A 240 4.87 1.87 -8.37
CA ARG A 240 5.82 2.76 -9.05
C ARG A 240 5.04 3.71 -9.95
N PRO A 241 4.72 4.93 -9.51
CA PRO A 241 3.85 5.83 -10.26
C PRO A 241 4.41 6.18 -11.65
N THR A 242 3.52 6.32 -12.64
CA THR A 242 3.85 6.98 -13.91
C THR A 242 4.19 8.46 -13.67
N PRO A 243 4.88 9.14 -14.61
CA PRO A 243 5.19 10.58 -14.45
C PRO A 243 3.95 11.44 -14.17
N ALA A 244 2.82 11.15 -14.81
CA ALA A 244 1.56 11.87 -14.58
C ALA A 244 1.03 11.67 -13.14
N THR A 245 1.05 10.44 -12.64
CA THR A 245 0.63 10.11 -11.28
C THR A 245 1.60 10.67 -10.24
N GLN A 246 2.91 10.60 -10.49
CA GLN A 246 3.94 11.20 -9.63
C GLN A 246 3.77 12.71 -9.52
N ALA A 247 3.50 13.40 -10.63
CA ALA A 247 3.28 14.83 -10.60
C ALA A 247 2.05 15.20 -9.73
N GLN A 248 1.01 14.35 -9.70
CA GLN A 248 -0.14 14.54 -8.81
C GLN A 248 0.19 14.27 -7.34
N ILE A 249 1.01 13.25 -7.04
CA ILE A 249 1.57 13.00 -5.71
C ILE A 249 2.32 14.25 -5.21
N ASP A 250 3.22 14.79 -6.02
CA ASP A 250 4.05 15.94 -5.64
C ASP A 250 3.21 17.21 -5.39
N ARG A 251 2.20 17.45 -6.23
CA ARG A 251 1.28 18.59 -6.07
C ARG A 251 0.43 18.47 -4.82
N LEU A 252 -0.10 17.27 -4.53
CA LEU A 252 -0.83 17.02 -3.29
C LEU A 252 0.07 17.25 -2.09
N ALA A 253 1.29 16.69 -2.07
CA ALA A 253 2.24 16.85 -0.98
C ALA A 253 2.54 18.33 -0.68
N ARG A 254 2.74 19.16 -1.70
CA ARG A 254 2.92 20.62 -1.51
C ARG A 254 1.68 21.28 -0.90
N ARG A 255 0.49 20.94 -1.41
CA ARG A 255 -0.78 21.55 -0.99
C ARG A 255 -1.10 21.30 0.48
N VAL A 256 -0.74 20.13 1.00
CA VAL A 256 -0.94 19.78 2.41
C VAL A 256 0.32 19.99 3.26
N GLU A 257 1.28 20.79 2.76
CA GLU A 257 2.51 21.13 3.48
C GLU A 257 3.33 19.90 3.91
N LEU A 258 3.32 18.82 3.12
CA LEU A 258 4.08 17.59 3.37
C LEU A 258 5.29 17.43 2.45
N ALA A 259 5.47 18.31 1.47
CA ALA A 259 6.57 18.20 0.52
C ALA A 259 7.95 18.42 1.18
N PRO A 260 9.01 17.71 0.74
CA PRO A 260 10.36 17.83 1.32
C PRO A 260 10.92 19.26 1.33
N GLU A 261 10.61 20.04 0.28
CA GLU A 261 11.00 21.45 0.17
C GLU A 261 10.43 22.33 1.28
N THR A 262 9.24 21.99 1.80
CA THR A 262 8.60 22.71 2.91
C THR A 262 9.42 22.59 4.21
N TYR A 263 10.23 21.54 4.36
CA TYR A 263 11.08 21.33 5.54
C TYR A 263 12.33 22.22 5.58
N ARG A 264 12.74 22.81 4.43
CA ARG A 264 13.96 23.63 4.36
C ARG A 264 13.74 25.07 4.83
N SER A 265 12.49 25.51 4.92
CA SER A 265 12.14 26.79 5.54
C SER A 265 12.39 26.72 7.04
N THR A 266 13.03 27.74 7.62
CA THR A 266 13.30 27.86 9.07
C THR A 266 12.05 27.95 9.95
N THR A 267 10.86 27.91 9.34
CA THR A 267 9.57 27.87 10.01
C THR A 267 9.22 26.46 10.48
N VAL A 268 8.94 26.31 11.77
CA VAL A 268 8.40 25.07 12.34
C VAL A 268 7.09 24.74 11.62
N ARG A 269 7.10 23.65 10.83
CA ARG A 269 5.91 23.12 10.15
C ARG A 269 4.89 22.66 11.18
N ARG A 270 3.60 22.94 10.94
CA ARG A 270 2.52 22.39 11.79
C ARG A 270 2.42 20.87 11.58
N PRO A 271 2.12 20.09 12.63
CA PRO A 271 1.86 18.65 12.48
C PRO A 271 0.63 18.41 11.60
N VAL A 272 0.69 17.36 10.78
CA VAL A 272 -0.37 16.91 9.88
C VAL A 272 -0.76 15.50 10.28
N VAL A 273 -1.96 15.37 10.83
CA VAL A 273 -2.63 14.10 11.09
C VAL A 273 -3.61 13.85 9.96
N VAL A 274 -3.59 12.66 9.39
CA VAL A 274 -4.55 12.25 8.36
C VAL A 274 -5.48 11.21 8.95
N VAL A 275 -6.74 11.23 8.55
CA VAL A 275 -7.71 10.19 8.90
C VAL A 275 -8.44 9.69 7.65
N GLN A 276 -8.40 8.38 7.41
CA GLN A 276 -9.10 7.72 6.31
C GLN A 276 -10.42 7.16 6.82
N ILE A 277 -11.52 7.76 6.38
CA ILE A 277 -12.87 7.36 6.78
C ILE A 277 -13.59 6.87 5.53
N ARG A 278 -14.08 5.63 5.56
CA ARG A 278 -14.89 5.04 4.50
C ARG A 278 -16.18 4.56 5.12
N LEU A 279 -17.29 5.21 4.77
CA LEU A 279 -18.62 4.79 5.19
C LEU A 279 -19.26 3.99 4.06
N GLY A 280 -19.69 4.65 2.99
CA GLY A 280 -20.16 4.06 1.72
C GLY A 280 -20.94 2.74 1.84
N ASP A 281 -20.77 1.86 0.86
CA ASP A 281 -21.28 0.49 0.81
C ASP A 281 -20.67 -0.45 1.87
N LYS A 282 -19.63 0.01 2.57
CA LYS A 282 -18.87 -0.80 3.53
C LYS A 282 -19.67 -1.14 4.80
N TRP A 283 -20.80 -0.47 5.05
CA TRP A 283 -21.73 -0.91 6.11
C TRP A 283 -22.22 -2.34 5.93
N GLN A 284 -22.28 -2.84 4.70
CA GLN A 284 -22.68 -4.22 4.41
C GLN A 284 -21.66 -5.24 4.94
N GLU A 285 -20.43 -4.79 5.24
CA GLU A 285 -19.36 -5.58 5.86
C GLU A 285 -19.32 -5.39 7.40
N GLN A 286 -20.36 -4.83 8.02
CA GLN A 286 -20.38 -4.60 9.47
C GLN A 286 -20.25 -5.88 10.28
N ASP A 287 -20.85 -6.98 9.81
CA ASP A 287 -20.71 -8.28 10.46
C ASP A 287 -19.26 -8.76 10.45
N ASP A 288 -18.47 -8.41 9.43
CA ASP A 288 -17.03 -8.71 9.38
C ASP A 288 -16.24 -7.86 10.39
N ILE A 289 -16.64 -6.60 10.60
CA ILE A 289 -16.06 -5.72 11.64
C ILE A 289 -16.29 -6.33 13.03
N LEU A 290 -17.53 -6.72 13.33
CA LEU A 290 -17.89 -7.33 14.61
C LEU A 290 -17.25 -8.70 14.79
N ALA A 291 -17.23 -9.52 13.74
CA ALA A 291 -16.62 -10.85 13.78
C ALA A 291 -15.10 -10.80 13.91
N ALA A 292 -14.49 -9.69 13.51
CA ALA A 292 -13.10 -9.37 13.80
C ALA A 292 -12.90 -8.83 15.23
N GLY A 293 -13.91 -8.84 16.09
CA GLY A 293 -13.81 -8.31 17.45
C GLY A 293 -13.53 -6.81 17.53
N SER A 294 -13.83 -6.05 16.47
CA SER A 294 -13.89 -4.59 16.57
C SER A 294 -15.20 -4.17 17.22
N HIS A 295 -15.10 -3.23 18.16
CA HIS A 295 -16.24 -2.58 18.80
C HIS A 295 -16.78 -1.39 18.00
N MET A 296 -16.08 -1.01 16.92
CA MET A 296 -16.48 0.13 16.11
C MET A 296 -17.80 -0.14 15.42
N LYS A 297 -18.74 0.78 15.61
CA LYS A 297 -19.99 0.78 14.87
C LYS A 297 -19.75 1.35 13.48
N TYR A 298 -20.61 0.98 12.53
CA TYR A 298 -20.69 1.74 11.29
C TYR A 298 -20.96 3.23 11.63
N ASN A 299 -20.17 4.14 11.05
CA ASN A 299 -20.22 5.59 11.34
C ASN A 299 -19.74 6.01 12.73
N ASP A 300 -18.90 5.20 13.39
CA ASP A 300 -18.22 5.57 14.63
C ASP A 300 -17.08 6.59 14.36
N LEU A 301 -17.49 7.82 14.04
CA LEU A 301 -16.57 8.93 13.78
C LEU A 301 -15.83 9.38 15.03
N ASP A 302 -16.38 9.06 16.21
CA ASP A 302 -15.74 9.32 17.50
C ASP A 302 -14.44 8.51 17.61
N ALA A 303 -14.47 7.21 17.26
CA ALA A 303 -13.26 6.38 17.25
C ALA A 303 -12.17 6.92 16.30
N PHE A 304 -12.55 7.41 15.11
CA PHE A 304 -11.62 8.02 14.17
C PHE A 304 -11.04 9.36 14.67
N TYR A 305 -11.88 10.20 15.27
CA TYR A 305 -11.46 11.48 15.83
C TYR A 305 -10.56 11.30 17.06
N GLU A 306 -10.93 10.42 17.99
CA GLU A 306 -10.09 10.08 19.15
C GLU A 306 -8.80 9.38 18.73
N GLY A 307 -8.84 8.51 17.73
CA GLY A 307 -7.63 7.96 17.12
C GLY A 307 -6.68 9.05 16.60
N SER A 308 -7.24 10.13 16.03
CA SER A 308 -6.49 11.29 15.54
C SER A 308 -5.92 12.13 16.67
N ARG A 309 -6.68 12.36 17.76
CA ARG A 309 -6.20 13.05 18.97
C ARG A 309 -5.05 12.31 19.64
N LEU A 310 -5.19 11.00 19.81
CA LEU A 310 -4.14 10.15 20.36
C LEU A 310 -2.89 10.19 19.46
N ALA A 311 -3.07 10.06 18.14
CA ALA A 311 -1.98 10.16 17.18
C ALA A 311 -1.22 11.49 17.32
N LEU A 312 -1.94 12.62 17.41
CA LEU A 312 -1.34 13.93 17.65
C LEU A 312 -0.60 14.00 18.99
N ALA A 313 -1.21 13.51 20.08
CA ALA A 313 -0.60 13.53 21.42
C ALA A 313 0.77 12.83 21.42
N ARG A 314 0.89 11.70 20.70
CA ARG A 314 2.16 10.98 20.56
C ARG A 314 3.23 11.76 19.80
N LEU A 315 2.87 12.61 18.84
CA LEU A 315 3.82 13.46 18.13
C LEU A 315 4.51 14.45 19.07
N TYR A 316 3.79 14.92 20.10
CA TYR A 316 4.33 15.83 21.10
C TYR A 316 5.02 15.12 22.27
N ASP A 317 4.49 13.96 22.67
CA ASP A 317 5.06 13.16 23.75
C ASP A 317 5.08 11.66 23.36
N PRO A 318 6.22 11.19 22.83
CA PRO A 318 6.40 9.78 22.45
C PRO A 318 6.34 8.82 23.64
N ILE A 319 6.57 9.30 24.87
CA ILE A 319 6.66 8.51 26.11
C ILE A 319 5.29 8.44 26.80
N ALA A 320 4.47 9.50 26.70
CA ALA A 320 3.13 9.58 27.28
C ALA A 320 2.16 8.51 26.77
N THR A 321 2.40 7.97 25.58
CA THR A 321 1.60 6.85 25.07
C THR A 321 2.32 5.56 25.43
N PRO A 322 1.84 4.81 26.46
CA PRO A 322 2.55 3.65 26.96
C PRO A 322 2.88 2.71 25.81
N ALA A 323 4.13 2.23 25.79
CA ALA A 323 4.54 1.18 24.88
C ALA A 323 3.50 0.04 24.93
N PRO A 324 3.24 -0.65 23.80
CA PRO A 324 2.40 -1.85 23.84
C PRO A 324 2.92 -2.71 24.97
N HIS A 325 2.07 -2.98 25.98
CA HIS A 325 2.47 -3.83 27.10
C HIS A 325 3.11 -5.06 26.49
N THR A 326 4.39 -5.30 26.82
CA THR A 326 5.00 -6.60 26.59
C THR A 326 4.16 -7.55 27.40
N PHE A 327 3.20 -8.20 26.72
CA PHE A 327 2.44 -9.28 27.30
C PHE A 327 3.49 -10.32 27.68
N GLY A 328 3.84 -10.37 28.95
CA GLY A 328 4.55 -11.49 29.52
C GLY A 328 3.60 -12.66 29.44
N ILE A 329 3.50 -13.28 28.27
CA ILE A 329 3.13 -14.69 28.18
C ILE A 329 4.20 -15.35 29.07
N PRO A 330 3.82 -15.95 30.20
CA PRO A 330 4.80 -16.63 31.04
C PRO A 330 5.49 -17.64 30.12
N HIS A 331 6.78 -17.45 29.86
CA HIS A 331 7.57 -18.50 29.23
C HIS A 331 7.51 -19.67 30.20
N SER A 332 6.62 -20.62 29.93
CA SER A 332 6.63 -21.92 30.58
C SER A 332 7.93 -22.58 30.14
N SER A 333 8.97 -22.38 30.94
CA SER A 333 10.13 -23.26 30.89
C SER A 333 9.59 -24.69 31.03
N ALA A 334 9.86 -25.49 30.01
CA ALA A 334 9.41 -26.86 29.93
C ALA A 334 9.98 -27.65 31.12
N ARG A 335 9.16 -27.86 32.16
CA ARG A 335 9.36 -28.99 33.07
C ARG A 335 8.09 -29.37 33.81
N SER A 336 7.82 -30.68 33.75
CA SER A 336 6.83 -31.46 34.48
C SER A 336 5.42 -31.50 33.91
N GLN A 337 5.15 -32.64 33.26
CA GLN A 337 3.83 -33.18 32.99
C GLN A 337 3.06 -33.40 34.31
N ASN A 338 1.73 -33.41 34.18
CA ASN A 338 0.71 -33.74 35.20
C ASN A 338 0.31 -32.63 36.16
N ALA A 339 -0.46 -31.66 35.65
CA ALA A 339 -1.46 -30.97 36.46
C ALA A 339 -2.75 -30.79 35.64
N THR A 340 -3.81 -31.45 36.09
CA THR A 340 -5.17 -31.29 35.60
C THR A 340 -5.58 -29.83 35.80
N VAL A 341 -5.67 -29.07 34.71
CA VAL A 341 -6.12 -27.67 34.74
C VAL A 341 -7.62 -27.67 35.04
N THR A 342 -7.96 -27.49 36.31
CA THR A 342 -9.33 -27.10 36.70
C THR A 342 -9.44 -25.60 36.46
N VAL A 343 -10.12 -25.21 35.39
CA VAL A 343 -10.46 -23.81 35.11
C VAL A 343 -11.47 -23.38 36.17
N ARG A 344 -10.98 -22.82 37.29
CA ARG A 344 -11.83 -22.06 38.22
C ARG A 344 -12.04 -20.67 37.63
N ASN A 345 -13.30 -20.35 37.38
CA ASN A 345 -13.80 -18.99 37.13
C ASN A 345 -13.44 -18.09 38.33
N ALA A 346 -12.26 -17.49 38.30
CA ALA A 346 -11.93 -16.37 39.18
C ALA A 346 -12.34 -15.08 38.45
N PRO A 347 -13.19 -14.23 39.03
CA PRO A 347 -13.46 -12.91 38.47
C PRO A 347 -12.20 -12.07 38.67
N HIS A 348 -11.32 -12.03 37.66
CA HIS A 348 -10.24 -11.06 37.63
C HIS A 348 -10.85 -9.66 37.46
N LYS A 349 -11.12 -9.00 38.59
CA LYS A 349 -11.20 -7.54 38.67
C LYS A 349 -9.80 -7.01 38.38
N TYR A 350 -9.49 -6.82 37.10
CA TYR A 350 -8.42 -5.90 36.74
C TYR A 350 -8.85 -4.49 37.19
N PRO A 351 -7.96 -3.71 37.80
CA PRO A 351 -8.28 -2.31 38.08
C PRO A 351 -8.62 -1.63 36.75
N PRO A 352 -9.65 -0.76 36.70
CA PRO A 352 -9.89 0.06 35.52
C PRO A 352 -8.58 0.77 35.18
N ILE A 353 -8.18 0.67 33.92
CA ILE A 353 -7.02 1.38 33.38
C ILE A 353 -7.42 2.86 33.42
N ILE A 354 -7.15 3.52 34.54
CA ILE A 354 -6.98 4.96 34.56
C ILE A 354 -5.69 5.15 33.79
N SER A 355 -5.79 5.42 32.49
CA SER A 355 -4.70 6.06 31.77
C SER A 355 -4.30 7.23 32.65
N ARG A 356 -3.05 7.28 33.08
CA ARG A 356 -2.52 8.49 33.66
C ARG A 356 -2.68 9.50 32.54
N GLU A 357 -3.73 10.32 32.60
CA GLU A 357 -4.03 11.32 31.58
C GLU A 357 -2.73 12.08 31.39
N ALA A 358 -2.07 11.84 30.27
CA ALA A 358 -0.92 12.62 29.87
C ALA A 358 -1.49 14.00 29.61
N SER A 359 -1.51 14.85 30.65
CA SER A 359 -2.00 16.20 30.54
C SER A 359 -1.08 16.91 29.54
N PRO A 360 -1.58 17.29 28.35
CA PRO A 360 -0.75 17.92 27.33
C PRO A 360 -0.24 19.31 27.74
N ALA A 361 -0.59 19.78 28.93
CA ALA A 361 -0.10 21.01 29.55
C ALA A 361 1.44 21.11 29.62
N HIS A 362 2.18 19.99 29.66
CA HIS A 362 3.65 20.03 29.68
C HIS A 362 4.30 20.31 28.31
N ALA A 363 3.59 20.15 27.19
CA ALA A 363 4.13 20.41 25.86
C ALA A 363 4.13 21.91 25.47
N GLN A 364 3.53 22.78 26.29
CA GLN A 364 3.20 24.16 25.90
C GLN A 364 4.20 25.26 26.28
N THR A 365 5.19 25.02 27.13
CA THR A 365 6.01 26.11 27.71
C THR A 365 6.98 26.82 26.74
N ARG A 366 6.96 26.54 25.44
CA ARG A 366 7.82 27.22 24.43
C ARG A 366 7.14 27.65 23.12
N ALA A 367 5.81 27.61 23.01
CA ALA A 367 5.12 27.92 21.75
C ALA A 367 4.58 29.36 21.69
N THR A 368 5.29 30.28 21.06
CA THR A 368 4.73 31.58 20.60
C THR A 368 3.69 31.33 19.50
N LYS A 369 2.44 31.82 19.68
CA LYS A 369 1.31 31.82 18.70
C LYS A 369 1.41 30.73 17.61
N ARG A 370 1.46 29.44 17.99
CA ARG A 370 1.61 28.36 17.01
C ARG A 370 0.28 28.10 16.30
N GLN A 371 0.36 27.93 14.98
CA GLN A 371 -0.75 27.41 14.16
C GLN A 371 -1.22 26.07 14.70
N ARG A 372 -2.54 25.82 14.66
CA ARG A 372 -3.13 24.55 15.08
C ARG A 372 -2.64 23.41 14.16
N PRO A 373 -2.48 22.19 14.68
CA PRO A 373 -2.21 21.01 13.85
C PRO A 373 -3.29 20.84 12.78
N LEU A 374 -2.90 20.39 11.60
CA LEU A 374 -3.81 20.11 10.50
C LEU A 374 -4.38 18.70 10.64
N LEU A 375 -5.71 18.56 10.65
CA LEU A 375 -6.38 17.27 10.46
C LEU A 375 -6.91 17.18 9.04
N VAL A 376 -6.33 16.30 8.24
CA VAL A 376 -6.76 16.03 6.87
C VAL A 376 -7.68 14.82 6.86
N VAL A 377 -8.94 15.03 6.48
CA VAL A 377 -9.95 13.96 6.39
C VAL A 377 -10.01 13.43 4.96
N MET A 378 -9.50 12.22 4.76
CA MET A 378 -9.62 11.45 3.53
C MET A 378 -10.96 10.70 3.55
N SER A 379 -12.00 11.38 3.07
CA SER A 379 -13.36 10.89 2.98
C SER A 379 -14.04 11.42 1.72
N ALA A 380 -14.91 10.60 1.14
CA ALA A 380 -15.81 11.03 0.07
C ALA A 380 -17.04 11.76 0.61
N GLU A 381 -17.43 11.41 1.83
CA GLU A 381 -18.71 11.71 2.43
C GLU A 381 -18.63 13.08 3.12
N ARG A 382 -19.40 14.06 2.65
CA ARG A 382 -19.38 15.43 3.19
C ARG A 382 -19.83 15.53 4.64
N GLU A 383 -20.79 14.70 5.04
CA GLU A 383 -21.31 14.68 6.41
C GLU A 383 -20.23 14.32 7.43
N VAL A 384 -19.25 13.52 7.01
CA VAL A 384 -18.07 13.20 7.84
C VAL A 384 -17.33 14.49 8.21
N MET A 385 -17.18 15.44 7.27
CA MET A 385 -16.53 16.72 7.57
C MET A 385 -17.30 17.53 8.61
N GLY A 386 -18.62 17.62 8.48
CA GLY A 386 -19.47 18.34 9.42
C GLY A 386 -19.38 17.75 10.82
N LYS A 387 -19.47 16.41 10.92
CA LYS A 387 -19.38 15.69 12.19
C LYS A 387 -17.99 15.77 12.82
N ILE A 388 -16.90 15.56 12.06
CA ILE A 388 -15.53 15.69 12.57
C ILE A 388 -15.25 17.12 13.06
N ARG A 389 -15.75 18.15 12.36
CA ARG A 389 -15.65 19.54 12.82
C ARG A 389 -16.45 19.79 14.10
N ALA A 390 -17.64 19.21 14.22
CA ALA A 390 -18.45 19.32 15.44
C ALA A 390 -17.75 18.63 16.63
N LEU A 391 -17.18 17.44 16.42
CA LEU A 391 -16.36 16.76 17.42
C LEU A 391 -15.14 17.59 17.81
N ASP A 392 -14.46 18.20 16.83
CA ASP A 392 -13.33 19.07 17.09
C ASP A 392 -13.72 20.31 17.90
N ALA A 393 -14.82 20.97 17.54
CA ALA A 393 -15.34 22.12 18.27
C ALA A 393 -15.80 21.76 19.69
N ALA A 394 -16.36 20.56 19.90
CA ALA A 394 -16.78 20.09 21.21
C ALA A 394 -15.59 19.73 22.12
N ALA A 395 -14.47 19.32 21.54
CA ALA A 395 -13.24 18.90 22.20
C ALA A 395 -12.46 20.00 22.98
N THR A 396 -13.13 21.12 23.29
CA THR A 396 -12.60 22.21 24.14
C THR A 396 -12.05 21.71 25.47
N GLY A 397 -10.94 22.29 25.92
CA GLY A 397 -10.36 22.01 27.24
C GLY A 397 -9.07 21.18 27.23
N MET A 398 -8.60 20.70 26.08
CA MET A 398 -7.26 20.10 26.02
C MET A 398 -6.13 21.15 26.11
N PHE A 399 -6.41 22.40 25.70
CA PHE A 399 -5.50 23.52 25.77
C PHE A 399 -6.16 24.68 26.51
N ALA A 400 -5.63 25.04 27.68
CA ALA A 400 -6.24 26.04 28.55
C ALA A 400 -6.21 27.43 27.91
N GLY A 401 -7.39 28.03 27.72
CA GLY A 401 -7.54 29.44 27.35
C GLY A 401 -7.86 29.75 25.89
N GLU A 402 -7.89 28.75 24.99
CA GLU A 402 -8.31 28.94 23.60
C GLU A 402 -9.74 28.42 23.36
N THR A 403 -10.64 29.31 22.97
CA THR A 403 -11.94 28.95 22.39
C THR A 403 -11.70 28.44 20.97
N GLY A 404 -11.59 27.13 20.81
CA GLY A 404 -11.32 26.48 19.53
C GLY A 404 -11.07 24.99 19.75
N GLY A 405 -11.30 24.16 18.73
CA GLY A 405 -11.04 22.73 18.85
C GLY A 405 -9.54 22.38 18.93
N VAL A 406 -9.18 21.13 18.66
CA VAL A 406 -7.79 20.67 18.61
C VAL A 406 -7.12 20.92 17.24
N PHE A 407 -7.85 20.73 16.15
CA PHE A 407 -7.31 20.73 14.79
C PHE A 407 -7.86 21.81 13.85
N ASP A 408 -7.04 22.28 12.92
CA ASP A 408 -7.55 22.86 11.68
C ASP A 408 -8.03 21.71 10.78
N VAL A 409 -9.35 21.51 10.69
CA VAL A 409 -9.95 20.37 9.98
C VAL A 409 -10.20 20.71 8.51
N VAL A 410 -9.48 20.03 7.61
CA VAL A 410 -9.64 20.15 6.15
C VAL A 410 -10.01 18.82 5.52
N GLN A 411 -10.82 18.86 4.47
CA GLN A 411 -11.02 17.67 3.65
C GLN A 411 -9.77 17.48 2.78
N SER A 412 -9.38 16.23 2.52
CA SER A 412 -8.37 15.93 1.51
C SER A 412 -8.71 16.71 0.24
N PRO A 413 -7.80 17.56 -0.25
CA PRO A 413 -8.09 18.43 -1.35
C PRO A 413 -8.25 17.54 -2.59
N SER A 414 -9.51 17.37 -2.98
CA SER A 414 -9.79 16.76 -4.27
C SER A 414 -9.49 17.80 -5.35
N PHE A 415 -9.26 17.31 -6.56
CA PHE A 415 -9.29 18.08 -7.81
C PHE A 415 -7.95 18.64 -8.31
N GLU A 416 -7.58 18.06 -9.46
CA GLU A 416 -7.29 18.73 -10.74
C GLU A 416 -8.13 18.03 -11.83
N LEU A 417 -9.45 18.15 -11.72
CA LEU A 417 -10.31 17.71 -12.81
C LEU A 417 -10.26 18.79 -13.90
N SER A 418 -10.31 18.38 -15.17
CA SER A 418 -10.63 19.33 -16.25
C SER A 418 -12.02 19.90 -16.02
N LEU A 419 -12.35 21.04 -16.62
CA LEU A 419 -13.71 21.61 -16.54
C LEU A 419 -14.78 20.61 -16.99
N GLU A 420 -14.46 19.77 -17.97
CA GLU A 420 -15.32 18.67 -18.43
C GLU A 420 -15.51 17.61 -17.35
N HIS A 421 -14.42 17.10 -16.78
CA HIS A 421 -14.47 16.11 -15.70
C HIS A 421 -15.16 16.66 -14.45
N GLU A 422 -14.98 17.93 -14.13
CA GLU A 422 -15.66 18.59 -13.01
C GLU A 422 -17.16 18.70 -13.28
N SER A 423 -17.56 19.10 -14.49
CA SER A 423 -18.96 19.16 -14.90
C SER A 423 -19.63 17.79 -14.83
N GLU A 424 -18.95 16.75 -15.32
CA GLU A 424 -19.43 15.37 -15.22
C GLU A 424 -19.53 14.90 -13.76
N TYR A 425 -18.51 15.17 -12.96
CA TYR A 425 -18.51 14.85 -11.53
C TYR A 425 -19.69 15.51 -10.81
N ILE A 426 -19.92 16.80 -11.04
CA ILE A 426 -21.04 17.55 -10.47
C ILE A 426 -22.38 16.98 -10.95
N LYS A 427 -22.51 16.63 -12.23
CA LYS A 427 -23.71 16.03 -12.80
C LYS A 427 -24.04 14.68 -12.14
N MET A 428 -23.03 13.86 -11.87
CA MET A 428 -23.21 12.50 -11.35
C MET A 428 -23.41 12.44 -9.84
N PHE A 429 -22.68 13.29 -9.09
CA PHE A 429 -22.70 13.28 -7.62
C PHE A 429 -23.49 14.45 -7.00
N GLY A 430 -24.16 15.24 -7.82
CA GLY A 430 -24.96 16.40 -7.42
C GLY A 430 -24.14 17.68 -7.24
N ALA A 431 -24.84 18.82 -7.25
CA ALA A 431 -24.25 20.14 -7.11
C ALA A 431 -23.37 20.25 -5.84
N ILE A 432 -22.08 20.49 -6.07
CA ILE A 432 -21.23 21.13 -5.08
C ILE A 432 -21.82 22.53 -4.91
N ASN A 433 -22.45 22.85 -3.77
CA ASN A 433 -22.53 24.24 -3.36
C ASN A 433 -21.09 24.74 -3.26
N SER A 434 -20.68 25.44 -4.32
CA SER A 434 -19.35 25.94 -4.56
C SER A 434 -19.07 27.04 -3.55
N VAL A 435 -18.47 26.68 -2.42
CA VAL A 435 -17.47 27.56 -1.82
C VAL A 435 -16.12 27.05 -2.33
N VAL A 436 -15.91 27.22 -3.63
CA VAL A 436 -14.57 27.15 -4.22
C VAL A 436 -13.89 28.43 -3.77
N TYR A 437 -13.08 28.33 -2.72
CA TYR A 437 -12.12 29.37 -2.40
C TYR A 437 -11.08 29.36 -3.53
N ARG A 438 -11.26 30.17 -4.57
CA ARG A 438 -10.17 30.51 -5.49
C ARG A 438 -9.26 31.47 -4.74
N PRO A 439 -8.00 31.13 -4.43
CA PRO A 439 -7.12 32.00 -3.65
C PRO A 439 -6.57 33.22 -4.43
N THR A 440 -7.16 33.62 -5.56
CA THR A 440 -6.50 34.58 -6.47
C THR A 440 -7.15 35.95 -6.59
N ASP A 441 -8.39 36.19 -6.11
CA ASP A 441 -9.09 37.44 -6.49
C ASP A 441 -9.83 38.17 -5.34
N VAL A 442 -9.46 37.96 -4.07
CA VAL A 442 -10.05 38.76 -2.97
C VAL A 442 -9.22 40.02 -2.73
N GLU A 443 -9.73 41.12 -3.26
CA GLU A 443 -9.35 42.48 -2.90
C GLU A 443 -9.69 42.73 -1.40
N PRO A 444 -8.81 43.33 -0.57
CA PRO A 444 -8.90 43.22 0.91
C PRO A 444 -10.00 44.03 1.62
N SER A 445 -11.06 44.50 0.97
CA SER A 445 -11.89 45.59 1.54
C SER A 445 -13.42 45.42 1.54
N ALA A 446 -13.98 44.26 1.19
CA ALA A 446 -15.44 44.07 1.23
C ALA A 446 -15.91 43.22 2.44
N PRO A 447 -16.87 43.71 3.26
CA PRO A 447 -17.46 42.93 4.34
C PRO A 447 -18.28 41.74 3.80
N LEU A 448 -18.08 40.56 4.39
CA LEU A 448 -18.73 39.31 4.01
C LEU A 448 -20.26 39.38 4.24
N PRO A 449 -21.10 38.92 3.30
CA PRO A 449 -22.53 38.82 3.51
C PRO A 449 -22.85 37.63 4.44
N VAL A 450 -23.71 37.89 5.43
CA VAL A 450 -24.26 36.89 6.35
C VAL A 450 -25.18 35.96 5.55
N ALA A 451 -24.77 34.70 5.39
CA ALA A 451 -25.54 33.70 4.66
C ALA A 451 -26.79 33.28 5.47
N ALA A 452 -27.95 33.36 4.84
CA ALA A 452 -29.21 32.89 5.39
C ALA A 452 -29.26 31.35 5.38
N GLU A 453 -29.47 30.76 6.56
CA GLU A 453 -29.81 29.34 6.74
C GLU A 453 -31.23 29.11 6.20
N HIS A 454 -31.38 28.41 5.08
CA HIS A 454 -32.67 27.90 4.60
C HIS A 454 -32.63 26.37 4.54
N SER A 455 -33.72 25.78 5.04
CA SER A 455 -33.91 24.36 5.31
C SER A 455 -33.77 23.49 4.05
N ALA A 456 -32.64 22.80 3.93
CA ALA A 456 -32.43 21.71 2.98
C ALA A 456 -32.58 20.37 3.73
N ASN A 457 -33.82 19.95 3.99
CA ASN A 457 -34.12 18.71 4.71
C ASN A 457 -34.38 17.53 3.75
N SER A 458 -33.62 16.45 3.98
CA SER A 458 -33.88 15.03 3.65
C SER A 458 -33.64 14.46 2.23
N SER A 459 -33.71 15.23 1.14
CA SER A 459 -33.47 14.64 -0.21
C SER A 459 -32.02 14.73 -0.72
N SER A 460 -31.15 15.48 -0.03
CA SER A 460 -29.74 15.68 -0.39
C SER A 460 -28.76 14.70 0.27
N ALA A 461 -29.19 13.98 1.31
CA ALA A 461 -28.36 13.02 2.05
C ALA A 461 -27.99 11.80 1.17
N HIS A 462 -28.94 11.29 0.38
CA HIS A 462 -28.71 10.10 -0.46
C HIS A 462 -27.82 10.34 -1.69
N ALA A 463 -27.69 11.57 -2.18
CA ALA A 463 -26.87 11.85 -3.37
C ALA A 463 -25.36 11.80 -3.08
N LEU A 464 -24.95 11.99 -1.82
CA LEU A 464 -23.56 12.24 -1.43
C LEU A 464 -22.83 11.05 -0.78
N GLU A 465 -23.51 9.92 -0.54
CA GLU A 465 -22.93 8.66 -0.02
C GLU A 465 -22.02 7.94 -1.02
N SER A 466 -21.79 8.54 -2.19
CA SER A 466 -21.78 7.77 -3.43
C SER A 466 -20.55 8.01 -4.31
N ARG A 467 -19.65 8.96 -3.95
CA ARG A 467 -18.39 9.26 -4.69
C ARG A 467 -17.51 8.04 -4.97
N TRP A 468 -17.57 7.04 -4.10
CA TRP A 468 -16.88 5.75 -4.28
C TRP A 468 -17.85 4.57 -4.33
N SER A 469 -19.12 4.79 -4.66
CA SER A 469 -20.01 3.69 -5.03
C SER A 469 -19.46 3.06 -6.31
N GLN A 470 -19.14 1.78 -6.23
CA GLN A 470 -18.76 0.93 -7.35
C GLN A 470 -19.66 1.14 -8.57
N GLU A 471 -20.98 1.13 -8.33
CA GLU A 471 -22.01 1.22 -9.35
C GLU A 471 -22.05 2.60 -10.02
N GLN A 472 -21.79 3.66 -9.26
CA GLN A 472 -21.73 5.00 -9.84
C GLN A 472 -20.42 5.24 -10.56
N GLN A 473 -19.31 4.72 -10.01
CA GLN A 473 -18.01 4.84 -10.63
C GLN A 473 -17.99 4.19 -12.01
N SER A 474 -18.67 3.04 -12.20
CA SER A 474 -18.76 2.38 -13.52
C SER A 474 -19.54 3.20 -14.57
N LYS A 475 -20.38 4.14 -14.13
CA LYS A 475 -21.16 5.04 -15.01
C LYS A 475 -20.38 6.28 -15.46
N LEU A 476 -19.21 6.56 -14.85
CA LEU A 476 -18.37 7.70 -15.20
C LEU A 476 -17.57 7.43 -16.48
N SER A 477 -17.27 8.49 -17.22
CA SER A 477 -16.34 8.49 -18.35
C SER A 477 -14.98 7.91 -17.92
N LEU A 478 -14.30 7.24 -18.85
CA LEU A 478 -12.96 6.71 -18.55
C LEU A 478 -12.03 7.83 -18.06
N GLY A 479 -12.06 9.01 -18.70
CA GLY A 479 -11.24 10.15 -18.30
C GLY A 479 -11.41 10.55 -16.84
N LEU A 480 -12.67 10.68 -16.38
CA LEU A 480 -12.96 11.02 -14.99
C LEU A 480 -12.59 9.88 -14.03
N ARG A 481 -12.85 8.61 -14.39
CA ARG A 481 -12.41 7.44 -13.59
C ARG A 481 -10.89 7.43 -13.41
N LEU A 482 -10.15 7.71 -14.47
CA LEU A 482 -8.69 7.79 -14.43
C LEU A 482 -8.21 8.92 -13.50
N ALA A 483 -8.83 10.10 -13.60
CA ALA A 483 -8.45 11.24 -12.76
C ALA A 483 -8.74 11.01 -11.27
N LEU A 484 -9.90 10.45 -10.92
CA LEU A 484 -10.26 10.12 -9.54
C LEU A 484 -9.36 9.02 -8.95
N SER A 485 -8.98 8.03 -9.77
CA SER A 485 -8.10 6.95 -9.33
C SER A 485 -6.67 7.44 -9.09
N ARG A 486 -6.14 8.35 -9.93
CA ARG A 486 -4.84 9.00 -9.66
C ARG A 486 -4.88 9.81 -8.38
N GLN A 487 -5.99 10.48 -8.10
CA GLN A 487 -6.17 11.21 -6.84
C GLN A 487 -6.11 10.26 -5.63
N LEU A 488 -6.84 9.15 -5.67
CA LEU A 488 -6.80 8.13 -4.61
C LEU A 488 -5.37 7.61 -4.40
N ILE A 489 -4.66 7.30 -5.48
CA ILE A 489 -3.26 6.84 -5.42
C ILE A 489 -2.36 7.91 -4.82
N ALA A 490 -2.56 9.18 -5.19
CA ALA A 490 -1.81 10.30 -4.64
C ALA A 490 -2.05 10.45 -3.13
N GLU A 491 -3.31 10.42 -2.69
CA GLU A 491 -3.69 10.50 -1.27
C GLU A 491 -3.07 9.36 -0.47
N LEU A 492 -3.25 8.11 -0.93
CA LEU A 492 -2.64 6.95 -0.28
C LEU A 492 -1.12 7.09 -0.20
N THR A 493 -0.46 7.54 -1.27
CA THR A 493 1.00 7.65 -1.29
C THR A 493 1.49 8.76 -0.35
N VAL A 494 0.94 9.97 -0.47
CA VAL A 494 1.35 11.13 0.33
C VAL A 494 1.07 10.88 1.80
N TYR A 495 -0.15 10.46 2.15
CA TYR A 495 -0.52 10.30 3.55
C TYR A 495 0.17 9.10 4.19
N SER A 496 0.29 7.98 3.49
CA SER A 496 0.99 6.81 4.05
C SER A 496 2.48 7.03 4.17
N ARG A 497 3.13 7.86 3.36
CA ARG A 497 4.60 8.04 3.40
C ARG A 497 5.06 9.30 4.10
N MET A 498 4.26 10.36 4.11
CA MET A 498 4.73 11.70 4.45
C MET A 498 4.01 12.31 5.65
N ALA A 499 2.77 11.91 5.94
CA ALA A 499 2.04 12.44 7.08
C ALA A 499 2.71 12.05 8.40
N ASP A 500 2.68 12.95 9.40
CA ASP A 500 3.26 12.69 10.71
C ASP A 500 2.51 11.57 11.43
N ALA A 501 1.20 11.49 11.22
CA ALA A 501 0.39 10.34 11.60
C ALA A 501 -0.75 10.09 10.62
N PHE A 502 -1.14 8.82 10.47
CA PHE A 502 -2.23 8.42 9.60
C PHE A 502 -3.14 7.40 10.28
N VAL A 503 -4.37 7.79 10.58
CA VAL A 503 -5.39 6.96 11.20
C VAL A 503 -6.23 6.30 10.12
N VAL A 504 -6.33 4.98 10.15
CA VAL A 504 -7.03 4.17 9.15
C VAL A 504 -7.87 3.09 9.84
N SER A 505 -8.79 2.46 9.11
CA SER A 505 -9.37 1.17 9.52
C SER A 505 -8.55 0.04 8.90
N GLY A 506 -8.09 -0.91 9.70
CA GLY A 506 -7.41 -2.12 9.21
C GLY A 506 -8.36 -3.09 8.54
N ASN A 507 -9.68 -2.94 8.75
CA ASN A 507 -10.70 -3.68 8.02
C ASN A 507 -10.96 -3.08 6.62
N SER A 508 -10.55 -1.83 6.39
CA SER A 508 -10.57 -1.20 5.08
C SER A 508 -9.44 -1.75 4.20
N ASN A 509 -9.77 -2.21 3.00
CA ASN A 509 -8.76 -2.56 2.00
C ASN A 509 -7.80 -1.38 1.73
N LEU A 510 -8.30 -0.15 1.72
CA LEU A 510 -7.46 1.04 1.57
C LEU A 510 -6.56 1.27 2.79
N GLY A 511 -7.07 1.03 4.00
CA GLY A 511 -6.26 1.11 5.22
C GLY A 511 -5.16 0.05 5.26
N ARG A 512 -5.44 -1.17 4.76
CA ARG A 512 -4.42 -2.21 4.62
C ARG A 512 -3.34 -1.86 3.59
N LEU A 513 -3.73 -1.26 2.46
CA LEU A 513 -2.77 -0.73 1.49
C LEU A 513 -1.96 0.43 2.09
N ALA A 514 -2.58 1.32 2.87
CA ALA A 514 -1.88 2.41 3.54
C ALA A 514 -0.81 1.90 4.51
N LEU A 515 -1.13 0.87 5.30
CA LEU A 515 -0.15 0.20 6.17
C LEU A 515 1.02 -0.39 5.36
N LEU A 516 0.75 -1.10 4.26
CA LEU A 516 1.80 -1.61 3.37
C LEU A 516 2.66 -0.50 2.75
N LEU A 517 2.05 0.62 2.33
CA LEU A 517 2.74 1.78 1.74
C LEU A 517 3.60 2.54 2.74
N GLY A 518 3.19 2.57 4.02
CA GLY A 518 3.99 3.10 5.10
C GLY A 518 5.20 2.23 5.45
N GLY A 519 5.17 0.96 5.02
CA GLY A 519 6.23 -0.01 5.27
C GLY A 519 6.43 -0.31 6.75
N VAL A 520 7.59 -0.89 7.07
CA VAL A 520 7.94 -1.25 8.46
C VAL A 520 7.92 -0.03 9.37
N GLU A 521 8.52 1.08 8.94
CA GLU A 521 8.57 2.33 9.70
C GLU A 521 7.17 2.88 9.99
N GLY A 522 6.32 2.97 8.97
CA GLY A 522 4.99 3.54 9.07
C GLY A 522 4.05 2.68 9.90
N ALA A 523 4.00 1.38 9.63
CA ALA A 523 2.97 0.49 10.16
C ALA A 523 3.35 -0.22 11.47
N ILE A 524 4.62 -0.58 11.63
CA ILE A 524 5.11 -1.37 12.78
C ILE A 524 5.87 -0.46 13.76
N GLY A 525 6.85 0.24 13.22
CA GLY A 525 7.73 1.16 13.91
C GLY A 525 9.05 0.60 14.44
N TYR A 526 9.86 1.47 15.05
CA TYR A 526 11.20 1.15 15.57
C TYR A 526 11.11 0.38 16.89
N GLY A 527 10.70 -0.88 16.79
CA GLY A 527 10.78 -1.89 17.84
C GLY A 527 10.93 -3.30 17.29
N VAL A 528 11.02 -3.44 15.96
CA VAL A 528 11.34 -4.70 15.30
C VAL A 528 12.80 -5.02 15.60
N LYS A 529 13.07 -6.23 16.12
CA LYS A 529 14.43 -6.71 16.39
C LYS A 529 15.33 -6.44 15.18
N GLU A 530 16.54 -5.92 15.43
CA GLU A 530 17.58 -5.67 14.41
C GLU A 530 17.75 -6.87 13.46
N ASP A 531 17.59 -8.09 13.97
CA ASP A 531 17.65 -9.35 13.22
C ASP A 531 16.74 -9.42 11.98
N LEU A 532 15.63 -8.67 11.94
CA LEU A 532 14.68 -8.69 10.83
C LEU A 532 14.97 -7.66 9.73
N LEU A 533 15.83 -6.67 9.97
CA LEU A 533 16.10 -5.58 9.03
C LEU A 533 17.39 -5.77 8.21
N GLY A 534 18.16 -6.83 8.48
CA GLY A 534 19.48 -7.02 7.86
C GLY A 534 20.47 -5.91 8.28
N ASP A 535 21.68 -5.92 7.71
CA ASP A 535 22.83 -5.06 8.05
C ASP A 535 22.65 -3.54 7.82
N HIS A 536 21.41 -3.06 7.72
CA HIS A 536 21.10 -1.64 7.53
C HIS A 536 21.09 -0.90 8.87
N SER A 537 22.16 -0.13 9.12
CA SER A 537 22.41 0.61 10.37
C SER A 537 21.18 1.40 10.91
N PRO A 538 20.72 1.11 12.14
CA PRO A 538 19.58 1.79 12.78
C PRO A 538 19.84 3.26 13.15
N MET A 539 21.09 3.71 13.15
CA MET A 539 21.47 4.95 13.81
C MET A 539 21.17 6.23 13.02
N GLN A 540 20.94 6.14 11.70
CA GLN A 540 20.59 7.31 10.88
C GLN A 540 19.08 7.60 10.79
N LEU A 541 18.21 6.62 11.08
CA LEU A 541 16.76 6.79 11.05
C LEU A 541 16.12 7.03 12.43
N ALA A 542 16.80 6.66 13.53
CA ALA A 542 16.30 6.76 14.90
C ALA A 542 15.96 8.20 15.40
N ARG A 543 16.31 9.25 14.64
CA ARG A 543 16.10 10.64 15.07
C ARG A 543 14.87 11.32 14.48
N ARG A 544 14.09 10.69 13.59
CA ARG A 544 13.01 11.42 12.88
C ARG A 544 11.63 10.79 12.86
N THR A 545 11.45 9.55 13.27
CA THR A 545 10.16 8.88 13.11
C THR A 545 9.86 8.01 14.32
N ILE A 546 8.86 8.44 15.08
CA ILE A 546 8.17 7.60 16.05
C ILE A 546 7.45 6.55 15.22
N GLY A 547 8.07 5.40 15.04
CA GLY A 547 7.51 4.36 14.18
C GLY A 547 6.11 3.91 14.63
N GLY A 548 5.35 3.30 13.72
CA GLY A 548 3.95 2.95 13.96
C GLY A 548 3.01 4.16 13.86
N ARG A 549 3.39 5.14 13.03
CA ARG A 549 2.62 6.37 12.76
C ARG A 549 1.32 6.12 11.99
N ILE A 550 1.21 4.99 11.29
CA ILE A 550 -0.04 4.54 10.68
C ILE A 550 -0.78 3.64 11.68
N ARG A 551 -1.96 4.08 12.12
CA ARG A 551 -2.73 3.46 13.19
C ARG A 551 -4.04 2.92 12.69
N SER A 552 -4.29 1.64 12.94
CA SER A 552 -5.63 1.08 12.76
C SER A 552 -6.51 1.38 13.99
N VAL A 553 -7.74 1.87 13.74
CA VAL A 553 -8.73 2.15 14.80
C VAL A 553 -9.51 0.93 15.25
N ASP A 554 -9.64 -0.09 14.40
CA ASP A 554 -10.52 -1.24 14.64
C ASP A 554 -9.74 -2.54 14.80
N VAL A 555 -9.17 -3.04 13.70
CA VAL A 555 -8.60 -4.39 13.58
C VAL A 555 -7.17 -4.30 13.09
N PRO A 556 -6.28 -5.19 13.54
CA PRO A 556 -4.92 -5.22 13.01
C PRO A 556 -4.96 -5.55 11.52
N TRP A 557 -3.90 -5.16 10.81
CA TRP A 557 -3.63 -5.62 9.45
C TRP A 557 -3.66 -7.14 9.39
N PHE A 558 -4.19 -7.70 8.30
CA PHE A 558 -4.14 -9.13 8.02
C PHE A 558 -3.86 -9.39 6.54
N ALA A 559 -3.12 -10.46 6.28
CA ALA A 559 -2.58 -10.81 4.96
C ALA A 559 -3.59 -11.47 4.02
N THR A 560 -4.76 -11.86 4.54
CA THR A 560 -5.76 -12.71 3.89
C THR A 560 -6.96 -11.91 3.35
N SER A 561 -7.88 -12.54 2.61
CA SER A 561 -9.03 -11.83 2.02
C SER A 561 -9.90 -11.28 3.13
N TYR A 562 -10.14 -12.15 4.11
CA TYR A 562 -10.86 -11.87 5.34
C TYR A 562 -9.96 -12.16 6.52
N ARG A 563 -10.23 -11.51 7.64
CA ARG A 563 -9.48 -11.74 8.87
C ARG A 563 -9.54 -13.20 9.32
N LYS A 564 -10.72 -13.82 9.27
CA LYS A 564 -10.91 -15.25 9.60
C LYS A 564 -10.04 -16.20 8.77
N GLY A 565 -9.72 -15.77 7.54
CA GLY A 565 -8.77 -16.46 6.67
C GLY A 565 -7.36 -16.53 7.27
N SER A 566 -6.94 -15.64 8.16
CA SER A 566 -5.66 -15.74 8.86
C SER A 566 -5.64 -16.85 9.93
N TYR A 567 -6.82 -17.30 10.37
CA TYR A 567 -6.98 -18.32 11.40
C TYR A 567 -7.33 -19.71 10.86
N GLY A 568 -7.78 -19.77 9.61
CA GLY A 568 -8.29 -20.99 8.99
C GLY A 568 -9.72 -21.34 9.39
N ASP A 569 -10.44 -20.38 9.97
CA ASP A 569 -11.84 -20.53 10.36
C ASP A 569 -12.71 -20.07 9.17
N TYR A 570 -13.07 -21.00 8.26
CA TYR A 570 -14.05 -20.77 7.18
C TYR A 570 -15.40 -21.38 7.50
#